data_AF-A0A941DU41-F1
#
_entry.id   AF-A0A941DU41-F1
#
_cell.length_a   1.000
_cell.length_b   1.000
_cell.length_c   1.000
_cell.angle_alpha   90.00
_cell.angle_beta   90.00
_cell.angle_gamma   90.00
#
_symmetry.space_group_name_H-M   'P 1'
#
loop_
_entity.id
_entity.type
_entity.pdbx_description
1 polymer ?
#
loop_
_entity_poly.entity_id
_entity_poly.type
_entity_poly.pdbx_seq_one_letter_code
_entity_poly.pdbx_strand_id
1 'polypeptide(L)'
;MAISREQAKELAMAYVASLDLRGYQYEFVGISIDEKWPNEWGAVFDVYTPSGNLMDGPVIFVVEKNSGQVVTLVQEMMVWFHKNSPLRSV
;
A
#
# COMPACT_ATOMS: atom_id res chain seq x y z
N MET A 1 -8.00 6.29 19.14
CA MET A 1 -7.67 4.85 19.20
C MET A 1 -6.88 4.52 17.95
N ALA A 2 -5.76 3.82 18.06
CA ALA A 2 -5.00 3.40 16.88
C ALA A 2 -5.64 2.14 16.27
N ILE A 3 -5.81 2.12 14.95
CA ILE A 3 -6.32 0.96 14.22
C ILE A 3 -5.29 -0.15 14.14
N SER A 4 -5.77 -1.39 14.12
CA SER A 4 -4.94 -2.59 14.01
C SER A 4 -4.38 -2.77 12.59
N ARG A 5 -3.39 -3.66 12.46
CA ARG A 5 -2.84 -4.07 11.16
C ARG A 5 -3.92 -4.64 10.22
N GLU A 6 -4.84 -5.43 10.75
CA GLU A 6 -5.92 -6.04 9.95
C GLU A 6 -6.93 -4.98 9.49
N GLN A 7 -7.29 -4.04 10.38
CA GLN A 7 -8.15 -2.92 10.02
C GLN A 7 -7.50 -2.04 8.94
N ALA A 8 -6.19 -1.81 9.03
CA ALA A 8 -5.47 -1.05 8.01
C ALA A 8 -5.49 -1.76 6.64
N LYS A 9 -5.33 -3.08 6.62
CA LYS A 9 -5.49 -3.89 5.41
C LYS A 9 -6.89 -3.78 4.83
N GLU A 10 -7.94 -3.96 5.64
CA GLU A 10 -9.33 -3.86 5.19
C GLU A 10 -9.63 -2.49 4.60
N LEU A 11 -9.19 -1.41 5.27
CA LEU A 11 -9.36 -0.03 4.79
C LEU A 11 -8.63 0.22 3.48
N ALA A 12 -7.39 -0.24 3.35
CA ALA A 12 -6.61 -0.09 2.12
C ALA A 12 -7.25 -0.87 0.95
N MET A 13 -7.68 -2.11 1.19
CA MET A 13 -8.35 -2.93 0.17
C MET A 13 -9.69 -2.30 -0.25
N ALA A 14 -10.49 -1.81 0.71
CA ALA A 14 -11.74 -1.13 0.42
C ALA A 14 -11.51 0.16 -0.39
N TYR A 15 -10.46 0.92 -0.05
CA TYR A 15 -10.07 2.10 -0.81
C TYR A 15 -9.70 1.74 -2.26
N VAL A 16 -8.81 0.77 -2.47
CA VAL A 16 -8.41 0.32 -3.82
C VAL A 16 -9.60 -0.19 -4.63
N ALA A 17 -10.50 -0.95 -4.01
CA ALA A 17 -11.72 -1.43 -4.65
C ALA A 17 -12.68 -0.31 -5.05
N SER A 18 -12.58 0.87 -4.43
CA SER A 18 -13.39 2.05 -4.77
C SER A 18 -12.82 2.88 -5.92
N LEU A 19 -11.58 2.62 -6.34
CA LEU A 19 -10.93 3.36 -7.41
C LEU A 19 -11.41 2.89 -8.79
N ASP A 20 -11.52 3.83 -9.74
CA ASP A 20 -11.55 3.49 -11.15
C ASP A 20 -10.15 3.10 -11.60
N LEU A 21 -9.88 1.79 -11.62
CA LEU A 21 -8.59 1.24 -11.97
C LEU A 21 -8.33 1.22 -13.49
N ARG A 22 -9.29 1.62 -14.35
CA ARG A 22 -9.11 1.67 -15.82
C ARG A 22 -8.51 0.41 -16.44
N GLY A 23 -8.87 -0.75 -15.90
CA GLY A 23 -8.40 -2.06 -16.34
C GLY A 23 -7.10 -2.54 -15.69
N TYR A 24 -6.43 -1.72 -14.88
CA TYR A 24 -5.33 -2.18 -14.03
C TYR A 24 -5.88 -3.05 -12.89
N GLN A 25 -5.08 -4.01 -12.43
CA GLN A 25 -5.42 -4.87 -11.30
C GLN A 25 -4.41 -4.66 -10.18
N TYR A 26 -4.91 -4.59 -8.96
CA TYR A 26 -4.08 -4.36 -7.77
C TYR A 26 -4.20 -5.61 -6.89
N GLU A 27 -3.07 -6.24 -6.59
CA GLU A 27 -3.01 -7.41 -5.73
C GLU A 27 -2.33 -7.04 -4.41
N PHE A 28 -2.98 -7.35 -3.30
CA PHE A 28 -2.46 -7.01 -1.98
C PHE A 28 -1.29 -7.93 -1.60
N VAL A 29 -0.13 -7.35 -1.32
CA VAL A 29 1.09 -8.08 -0.96
C VAL A 29 1.28 -8.13 0.55
N GLY A 30 1.03 -7.01 1.24
CA GLY A 30 1.21 -6.98 2.68
C GLY A 30 1.09 -5.59 3.31
N ILE A 31 1.10 -5.58 4.64
CA ILE A 31 1.27 -4.34 5.42
C ILE A 31 2.70 -4.26 5.91
N SER A 32 3.36 -3.16 5.56
CA SER A 32 4.64 -2.70 6.08
C SER A 32 4.44 -1.64 7.17
N ILE A 33 5.33 -1.60 8.16
CA ILE A 33 5.43 -0.54 9.16
C ILE A 33 6.83 0.01 9.04
N ASP A 34 6.95 1.33 9.12
CA ASP A 34 8.25 1.95 9.20
C ASP A 34 8.52 2.67 10.52
N GLU A 35 9.75 2.56 11.01
CA GLU A 35 10.20 3.29 12.20
C GLU A 35 10.22 4.80 11.98
N LYS A 36 10.43 5.25 10.73
CA LYS A 36 10.36 6.67 10.35
C LYS A 36 8.93 7.21 10.39
N TRP A 37 7.94 6.35 10.16
CA TRP A 37 6.51 6.70 10.18
C TRP A 37 5.74 5.79 11.14
N PRO A 38 5.97 5.92 12.46
CA PRO A 38 5.40 5.01 13.45
C PRO A 38 3.88 5.10 13.56
N ASN A 39 3.29 6.19 13.05
CA ASN A 39 1.85 6.44 13.06
C ASN A 39 1.16 6.03 11.76
N GLU A 40 1.85 5.33 10.87
CA GLU A 40 1.33 4.96 9.55
C GLU A 40 1.47 3.46 9.31
N TRP A 41 0.53 2.92 8.55
CA TRP A 41 0.58 1.59 7.97
C TRP A 41 0.81 1.73 6.46
N GLY A 42 1.85 1.11 5.91
CA GLY A 42 2.07 1.06 4.47
C GLY A 42 1.44 -0.20 3.88
N ALA A 43 0.30 -0.08 3.21
CA ALA A 43 -0.34 -1.18 2.49
C ALA A 43 0.26 -1.28 1.08
N VAL A 44 0.90 -2.41 0.80
CA VAL A 44 1.67 -2.66 -0.42
C VAL A 44 0.84 -3.48 -1.39
N PHE A 45 0.78 -3.03 -2.64
CA PHE A 45 0.06 -3.67 -3.73
C PHE A 45 0.96 -3.84 -4.94
N ASP A 46 0.94 -5.03 -5.52
CA ASP A 46 1.44 -5.26 -6.87
C ASP A 46 0.41 -4.77 -7.86
N VAL A 47 0.87 -4.17 -8.96
CA VAL A 47 -0.02 -3.61 -9.98
C VAL A 47 0.20 -4.34 -11.28
N TYR A 48 -0.86 -4.90 -11.83
CA TYR A 48 -0.87 -5.55 -13.12
C TYR A 48 -1.53 -4.63 -14.15
N THR A 49 -0.87 -4.51 -15.30
CA THR A 49 -1.42 -3.86 -16.49
C THR A 49 -2.69 -4.59 -16.97
N PRO A 50 -3.55 -3.94 -17.77
CA PRO A 50 -4.73 -4.59 -18.36
C PRO A 50 -4.42 -5.85 -19.19
N SER A 51 -3.19 -5.98 -19.69
CA SER A 51 -2.71 -7.17 -20.40
C SER A 51 -2.20 -8.28 -19.47
N GLY A 52 -2.28 -8.11 -18.15
CA GLY A 52 -1.85 -9.09 -17.14
C GLY A 52 -0.36 -9.06 -16.79
N ASN A 53 0.41 -8.08 -17.27
CA ASN A 53 1.82 -7.96 -16.91
C ASN A 53 2.00 -7.18 -15.61
N LEU A 54 2.82 -7.70 -14.70
CA LEU A 54 3.24 -6.99 -13.48
C LEU A 54 4.01 -5.71 -13.86
N MET A 55 3.60 -4.58 -13.29
CA MET A 55 4.32 -3.32 -13.39
C MET A 55 5.54 -3.33 -12.48
N ASP A 56 6.63 -2.71 -12.93
CA ASP A 56 7.85 -2.61 -12.14
C ASP A 56 7.63 -1.63 -10.96
N GLY A 57 7.63 -2.19 -9.75
CA GLY A 57 7.48 -1.47 -8.50
C GLY A 57 6.07 -1.56 -7.89
N PRO A 58 5.96 -1.90 -6.60
CA PRO A 58 4.67 -1.94 -5.93
C PRO A 58 4.14 -0.52 -5.68
N VAL A 59 2.82 -0.39 -5.66
CA VAL A 59 2.14 0.82 -5.19
C VAL A 59 1.86 0.68 -3.71
N ILE A 60 2.10 1.76 -2.96
CA ILE A 60 1.91 1.77 -1.52
C ILE A 60 0.87 2.83 -1.14
N PHE A 61 -0.18 2.39 -0.47
CA PHE A 61 -1.17 3.25 0.16
C PHE A 61 -0.85 3.37 1.64
N VAL A 62 -0.86 4.59 2.16
CA VAL A 62 -0.69 4.84 3.59
C VAL A 62 -2.02 4.89 4.27
N VAL A 63 -2.15 4.15 5.37
CA VAL A 63 -3.29 4.22 6.26
C VAL A 63 -2.84 4.83 7.58
N GLU A 64 -3.39 5.98 7.93
CA GLU A 64 -3.05 6.65 9.19
C GLU A 64 -3.60 5.86 10.38
N LYS A 65 -2.76 5.57 11.39
CA LYS A 65 -3.15 4.74 12.53
C LYS A 65 -4.28 5.34 13.35
N ASN A 66 -4.34 6.65 13.52
CA ASN A 66 -5.30 7.25 14.44
C ASN A 66 -6.66 7.53 13.82
N SER A 67 -6.71 7.82 12.51
CA SER A 67 -7.95 8.15 11.81
C SER A 67 -8.47 7.05 10.89
N GLY A 68 -7.60 6.13 10.46
CA GLY A 68 -7.92 5.15 9.42
C GLY A 68 -8.06 5.75 8.02
N GLN A 69 -7.66 7.01 7.81
CA GLN A 69 -7.67 7.61 6.48
C GLN A 69 -6.62 6.95 5.59
N VAL A 70 -7.02 6.64 4.35
CA VAL A 70 -6.14 6.09 3.32
C VAL A 70 -5.71 7.23 2.39
N VAL A 71 -4.40 7.41 2.23
CA VAL A 71 -3.80 8.38 1.31
C VAL A 71 -2.84 7.67 0.36
N THR A 72 -2.80 8.13 -0.89
CA THR A 72 -1.82 7.65 -1.87
C THR A 72 -0.50 8.38 -1.67
N LEU A 73 0.60 7.65 -1.66
CA LEU A 73 1.91 8.26 -1.42
C LEU A 73 2.40 9.09 -2.60
N VAL A 74 3.03 10.21 -2.26
CA VAL A 74 3.92 10.95 -3.17
C VAL A 74 5.23 10.19 -3.38
N GLN A 75 5.83 10.39 -4.56
CA GLN A 75 6.92 9.60 -5.13
C GLN A 75 8.13 9.37 -4.20
N GLU A 76 8.44 10.32 -3.32
CA GLU A 76 9.60 10.24 -2.42
C GLU A 76 9.46 9.15 -1.34
N MET A 77 8.26 8.99 -0.76
CA MET A 77 8.00 7.91 0.21
C MET A 77 7.98 6.54 -0.45
N MET A 78 7.48 6.44 -1.69
CA MET A 78 7.51 5.19 -2.46
C MET A 78 8.94 4.69 -2.66
N VAL A 79 9.87 5.57 -3.06
CA VAL A 79 11.29 5.21 -3.24
C VAL A 79 11.90 4.69 -1.94
N TRP A 80 11.57 5.31 -0.82
CA TRP A 80 12.08 4.90 0.49
C TRP A 80 11.56 3.52 0.90
N PHE A 81 10.25 3.29 0.81
CA PHE A 81 9.66 2.00 1.16
C PHE A 81 10.11 0.90 0.20
N HIS A 82 10.31 1.20 -1.08
CA HIS A 82 10.82 0.24 -2.05
C HIS A 82 12.25 -0.23 -1.74
N LYS A 83 13.08 0.63 -1.12
CA LYS A 83 14.45 0.28 -0.71
C LYS A 83 14.50 -0.46 0.62
N ASN A 84 13.55 -0.21 1.53
CA ASN A 84 13.63 -0.66 2.91
C ASN A 84 12.52 -1.64 3.33
N SER A 85 11.56 -1.96 2.47
CA SER A 85 10.50 -2.92 2.82
C SER A 85 11.03 -4.36 2.85
N PRO A 86 10.80 -5.09 3.95
CA PRO A 86 11.25 -6.48 4.12
C PRO A 86 10.48 -7.49 3.26
N LEU A 87 9.46 -7.06 2.51
CA LEU A 87 8.66 -7.90 1.61
C LEU A 87 9.40 -8.29 0.32
N ARG A 88 10.68 -7.90 0.18
CA ARG A 88 11.48 -8.05 -1.05
C ARG A 88 12.37 -9.30 -1.10
N SER A 89 12.05 -10.34 -0.33
CA SER A 89 12.79 -11.61 -0.37
C SER A 89 12.16 -12.62 -1.33
N VAL A 90 12.19 -12.35 -2.64
CA VAL A 90 12.25 -13.39 -3.70
C VAL A 90 12.97 -12.82 -4.92
#